data_AF-X8J9K2-F1
#
_entry.id   AF-X8J9K2-F1
#
_cell.length_a   1.000
_cell.length_b   1.000
_cell.length_c   1.000
_cell.angle_alpha   90.00
_cell.angle_beta   90.00
_cell.angle_gamma   90.00
#
_symmetry.space_group_name_H-M   'P 1'
#
loop_
_entity.id
_entity.type
_entity.pdbx_description
1 polymer ?
#
loop_
_entity_poly.entity_id
_entity_poly.type
_entity_poly.pdbx_seq_one_letter_code
_entity_poly.pdbx_strand_id
1 'polypeptide(L)'
;MAARFVVSNPALAPLFAAVGAGVVGAGWYGAHVLKNNQDVLIARGVNPTPWNNLYSPNADFWKSRIGMPDPRSAFAATSNAIHEVAHKASAKVQEVKERAVGRQ
;
A
#
# COMPACT_ATOMS: atom_id res chain seq x y z
N MET A 1 29.41 22.62 -20.05
CA MET A 1 30.51 22.02 -20.84
C MET A 1 30.11 20.70 -21.52
N ALA A 2 29.48 19.73 -20.84
CA ALA A 2 29.11 18.44 -21.45
C ALA A 2 28.10 18.51 -22.61
N ALA A 3 27.04 19.31 -22.50
CA ALA A 3 26.03 19.42 -23.56
C ALA A 3 26.60 19.91 -24.91
N ARG A 4 27.54 20.86 -24.87
CA ARG A 4 28.20 21.41 -26.05
C ARG A 4 29.14 20.39 -26.72
N PHE A 5 29.70 19.47 -25.94
CA PHE A 5 30.59 18.38 -26.40
C PHE A 5 29.84 17.24 -27.09
N VAL A 6 28.60 16.95 -26.65
CA VAL A 6 27.72 15.96 -27.30
C VAL A 6 27.20 16.49 -28.64
N VAL A 7 26.87 17.79 -28.73
CA VAL A 7 26.46 18.42 -29.98
C VAL A 7 27.57 18.39 -31.03
N SER A 8 28.83 18.58 -30.62
CA SER A 8 29.97 18.48 -31.53
C SER A 8 30.37 17.03 -31.86
N ASN A 9 29.91 16.04 -31.10
CA ASN A 9 30.25 14.61 -31.29
C ASN A 9 29.00 13.72 -31.14
N PRO A 10 28.13 13.64 -32.16
CA PRO A 10 26.85 12.95 -32.08
C PRO A 10 26.98 11.43 -31.83
N ALA A 11 28.11 10.82 -32.19
CA ALA A 11 28.39 9.41 -31.93
C ALA A 11 28.44 9.06 -30.43
N LEU A 12 28.66 10.05 -29.54
CA LEU A 12 28.71 9.83 -28.09
C LEU A 12 27.32 9.97 -27.43
N ALA A 13 26.34 10.54 -28.11
CA ALA A 13 24.98 10.72 -27.60
C ALA A 13 24.33 9.43 -27.05
N PRO A 14 24.39 8.26 -27.74
CA PRO A 14 23.78 7.03 -27.22
C PRO A 14 24.43 6.55 -25.91
N LEU A 15 25.73 6.79 -25.71
CA LEU A 15 26.42 6.43 -24.46
C LEU A 15 25.90 7.28 -23.28
N PHE A 16 25.84 8.61 -23.46
CA PHE A 16 25.32 9.49 -22.42
C PHE A 16 23.84 9.25 -22.14
N ALA A 17 23.06 8.91 -23.17
CA ALA A 17 21.66 8.53 -23.00
C ALA A 17 21.52 7.24 -22.17
N ALA A 18 22.30 6.20 -22.47
CA ALA A 18 22.28 4.94 -21.72
C ALA A 18 22.69 5.13 -20.25
N VAL A 19 23.79 5.84 -20.02
CA VAL A 19 24.29 6.13 -18.65
C VAL A 19 23.30 6.99 -17.88
N GLY A 20 22.79 8.06 -18.50
CA GLY A 20 21.80 8.95 -17.89
C GLY A 20 20.50 8.22 -17.56
N ALA A 21 20.00 7.40 -18.48
CA ALA A 21 18.82 6.57 -18.24
C ALA A 21 19.04 5.58 -17.09
N GLY A 22 20.24 5.01 -16.96
CA GLY A 22 20.59 4.13 -15.84
C GLY A 22 20.55 4.84 -14.49
N VAL A 23 21.15 6.03 -14.37
CA VAL A 23 21.17 6.80 -13.11
C VAL A 23 19.77 7.26 -12.72
N VAL A 24 19.00 7.80 -13.67
CA VAL A 24 17.61 8.22 -13.43
C VAL A 24 16.72 7.02 -13.08
N GLY A 25 16.88 5.92 -13.81
CA GLY A 25 16.14 4.69 -13.58
C GLY A 25 16.42 4.08 -12.20
N ALA A 26 17.68 4.07 -11.75
CA ALA A 26 18.06 3.57 -10.44
C ALA A 26 17.45 4.42 -9.31
N GLY A 27 17.53 5.76 -9.42
CA GLY A 27 16.91 6.66 -8.45
C GLY A 27 15.40 6.52 -8.40
N TRP A 28 14.74 6.44 -9.56
CA TRP A 28 13.30 6.26 -9.65
C TRP A 28 12.86 4.90 -9.08
N TYR A 29 13.55 3.82 -9.43
CA TYR A 29 13.23 2.47 -8.94
C TYR A 29 13.45 2.37 -7.43
N GLY A 30 14.52 2.94 -6.89
CA GLY A 30 14.75 3.02 -5.44
C GLY A 30 13.59 3.73 -4.73
N ALA A 31 13.19 4.90 -5.22
CA ALA A 31 12.04 5.64 -4.68
C ALA A 31 10.72 4.86 -4.81
N HIS A 32 10.52 4.15 -5.94
CA HIS A 32 9.36 3.31 -6.17
C HIS A 32 9.27 2.17 -5.16
N VAL A 33 10.37 1.45 -4.91
CA VAL A 33 10.42 0.37 -3.91
C VAL A 33 10.20 0.95 -2.51
N LEU A 34 10.85 2.05 -2.14
CA LEU A 34 10.66 2.64 -0.81
C LEU A 34 9.21 3.09 -0.54
N LYS A 35 8.47 3.52 -1.58
CA LYS A 35 7.08 3.96 -1.46
C LYS A 35 6.07 2.82 -1.53
N ASN A 36 6.30 1.84 -2.39
CA ASN A 36 5.30 0.82 -2.73
C ASN A 36 5.62 -0.57 -2.14
N ASN A 37 6.80 -0.77 -1.55
CA ASN A 37 7.14 -2.04 -0.93
C ASN A 37 6.39 -2.21 0.40
N GLN A 38 5.84 -3.41 0.56
CA GLN A 38 5.07 -3.84 1.73
C GLN A 38 5.91 -3.95 3.01
N ASP A 39 7.21 -4.24 2.88
CA ASP A 39 8.13 -4.43 4.01
C ASP A 39 8.65 -3.10 4.60
N VAL A 40 8.40 -2.00 3.90
CA VAL A 40 9.10 -0.73 4.14
C VAL A 40 8.13 0.29 4.76
N LEU A 41 8.29 0.55 6.06
CA LEU A 41 7.32 1.28 6.90
C LEU A 41 7.56 2.80 6.99
N ILE A 42 8.08 3.44 5.93
CA ILE A 42 8.45 4.87 5.95
C ILE A 42 7.25 5.79 5.68
N ALA A 43 6.20 5.29 5.04
CA ALA A 43 5.03 6.07 4.60
C ALA A 43 3.73 5.70 5.34
N ARG A 44 3.81 5.34 6.63
CA ARG A 44 2.66 4.88 7.42
C ARG A 44 1.51 5.91 7.49
N GLY A 45 1.80 7.20 7.30
CA GLY A 45 0.79 8.25 7.28
C GLY A 45 -0.15 8.22 6.06
N VAL A 46 0.32 7.73 4.91
CA VAL A 46 -0.46 7.69 3.66
C VAL A 46 -0.96 6.28 3.34
N ASN A 47 -0.16 5.26 3.67
CA ASN A 47 -0.55 3.86 3.58
C ASN A 47 -0.35 3.21 4.96
N PRO A 48 -1.40 3.15 5.80
CA PRO A 48 -1.29 2.61 7.16
C PRO A 48 -1.07 1.10 7.20
N THR A 49 -1.43 0.39 6.13
CA THR A 49 -1.38 -1.08 6.05
C THR A 49 -0.70 -1.55 4.76
N PRO A 50 0.60 -1.27 4.57
CA PRO A 50 1.31 -1.57 3.32
C PRO A 50 1.38 -3.08 3.02
N TRP A 51 1.44 -3.93 4.05
CA TRP A 51 1.35 -5.39 3.96
C TRP A 51 0.02 -5.92 3.41
N ASN A 52 -1.01 -5.09 3.33
CA ASN A 52 -2.31 -5.47 2.81
C ASN A 52 -2.29 -5.49 1.26
N ASN A 53 -1.46 -4.67 0.61
CA ASN A 53 -1.40 -4.62 -0.86
C ASN A 53 -0.34 -5.61 -1.40
N LEU A 54 -0.64 -6.90 -1.26
CA LEU A 54 0.24 -7.99 -1.65
C LEU A 54 0.34 -8.09 -3.18
N TYR A 55 1.47 -7.67 -3.75
CA TYR A 55 1.82 -7.90 -5.15
C TYR A 55 3.14 -8.66 -5.23
N SER A 56 3.18 -9.69 -6.07
CA SER A 56 4.39 -10.42 -6.40
C SER A 56 4.42 -10.69 -7.92
N PRO A 57 5.51 -10.36 -8.62
CA PRO A 57 5.67 -10.71 -10.04
C PRO A 57 6.02 -12.19 -10.24
N ASN A 58 6.35 -12.93 -9.17
CA ASN A 58 6.65 -14.35 -9.26
C ASN A 58 5.37 -15.17 -9.40
N ALA A 59 5.21 -15.88 -10.52
CA ALA A 59 4.04 -16.73 -10.76
C ALA A 59 3.92 -17.89 -9.76
N ASP A 60 5.04 -18.48 -9.36
CA ASP A 60 5.04 -19.65 -8.45
C ASP A 60 4.57 -19.28 -7.04
N PHE A 61 4.79 -18.03 -6.64
CA PHE A 61 4.23 -17.47 -5.41
C PHE A 61 2.70 -17.57 -5.41
N TRP A 62 2.05 -17.18 -6.51
CA TRP A 62 0.59 -17.23 -6.62
C TRP A 62 0.07 -18.66 -6.77
N LYS A 63 0.77 -19.52 -7.51
CA LYS A 63 0.41 -20.95 -7.64
C LYS A 63 0.37 -21.64 -6.28
N SER A 64 1.35 -21.37 -5.41
CA SER A 64 1.42 -21.97 -4.06
C SER A 64 0.25 -21.58 -3.14
N ARG A 65 -0.49 -20.53 -3.49
CA ARG A 65 -1.58 -19.97 -2.68
C ARG A 65 -2.97 -20.31 -3.23
N ILE A 66 -3.05 -21.05 -4.35
CA ILE A 66 -4.33 -21.52 -4.88
C ILE A 66 -4.97 -22.46 -3.85
N GLY A 67 -6.17 -22.11 -3.38
CA GLY A 67 -6.93 -22.89 -2.40
C GLY A 67 -6.65 -22.54 -0.92
N MET A 68 -5.72 -21.62 -0.63
CA MET A 68 -5.61 -21.07 0.71
C MET A 68 -6.73 -20.06 0.97
N PRO A 69 -7.39 -20.08 2.15
CA PRO A 69 -8.28 -19.01 2.57
C PRO A 69 -7.56 -17.66 2.53
N ASP A 70 -8.22 -16.60 2.05
CA ASP A 70 -7.63 -15.26 2.11
C ASP A 70 -7.34 -14.96 3.60
N PRO A 71 -6.09 -14.69 4.00
CA PRO A 71 -5.76 -14.39 5.38
C PRO A 71 -6.55 -13.20 5.93
N ARG A 72 -7.04 -12.28 5.09
CA ARG A 72 -7.95 -11.20 5.51
C ARG A 72 -9.31 -11.69 5.98
N SER A 73 -9.82 -12.79 5.42
CA SER A 73 -11.14 -13.32 5.77
C SER A 73 -11.21 -13.73 7.26
N ALA A 74 -10.08 -14.20 7.82
CA ALA A 74 -9.98 -14.53 9.25
C ALA A 74 -10.17 -13.32 10.17
N PHE A 75 -9.68 -12.14 9.76
CA PHE A 75 -9.83 -10.91 10.54
C PHE A 75 -11.14 -10.18 10.25
N ALA A 76 -11.66 -10.26 9.03
CA ALA A 76 -12.93 -9.65 8.65
C ALA A 76 -14.11 -10.19 9.48
N ALA A 77 -14.14 -11.50 9.74
CA ALA A 77 -15.16 -12.11 10.58
C ALA A 77 -15.18 -11.51 12.01
N THR A 78 -14.00 -11.36 12.62
CA THR A 78 -13.84 -10.78 13.96
C THR A 78 -14.22 -9.29 13.98
N SER A 79 -13.74 -8.51 13.00
CA SER A 79 -14.06 -7.08 12.91
C SER A 79 -15.55 -6.82 12.73
N ASN A 80 -16.23 -7.62 11.91
CA ASN A 80 -17.68 -7.51 11.69
C ASN A 80 -18.46 -7.83 12.97
N ALA A 81 -18.08 -8.89 13.70
CA ALA A 81 -18.69 -9.25 14.97
C ALA A 81 -18.53 -8.14 16.03
N ILE A 82 -17.33 -7.54 16.12
CA ILE A 82 -17.07 -6.42 17.04
C ILE A 82 -17.91 -5.20 16.66
N HIS A 83 -18.00 -4.87 15.37
CA HIS A 83 -18.84 -3.76 14.89
C HIS A 83 -20.32 -3.98 15.25
N GLU A 84 -20.83 -5.20 15.06
CA GLU A 84 -22.21 -5.55 15.39
C GLU A 84 -22.50 -5.38 16.90
N VAL A 85 -21.60 -5.85 17.76
CA VAL A 85 -21.73 -5.67 19.21
C VAL A 85 -21.69 -4.19 19.61
N ALA A 86 -20.79 -3.40 19.01
CA ALA A 86 -20.70 -1.97 19.26
C ALA A 86 -21.98 -1.22 18.84
N HIS A 87 -22.58 -1.56 17.69
CA HIS A 87 -23.85 -1.00 17.25
C HIS A 87 -25.02 -1.38 18.16
N LYS A 88 -25.08 -2.64 18.64
CA LYS A 88 -26.11 -3.06 19.60
C LYS A 88 -25.97 -2.35 20.93
N ALA A 89 -24.74 -2.19 21.43
CA ALA A 89 -24.47 -1.49 22.67
C ALA A 89 -24.85 0.00 22.57
N SER A 90 -24.49 0.69 21.48
CA SER A 90 -24.84 2.10 21.29
C SER A 90 -26.34 2.32 21.16
N ALA A 91 -27.04 1.45 20.41
CA ALA A 91 -28.50 1.48 20.32
C ALA A 91 -29.16 1.27 21.69
N LYS A 92 -28.62 0.35 22.52
CA LYS A 92 -29.15 0.13 23.87
C LYS A 92 -28.95 1.32 24.79
N VAL A 93 -27.80 1.97 24.71
CA VAL A 93 -27.51 3.19 25.48
C VAL A 93 -28.45 4.33 25.07
N GLN A 94 -28.74 4.48 23.77
CA GLN A 94 -29.73 5.45 23.28
C GLN A 94 -31.13 5.15 23.80
N GLU A 95 -31.58 3.89 23.74
CA GLU A 95 -32.88 3.46 24.29
C GLU A 95 -32.99 3.77 25.79
N VAL A 96 -31.95 3.49 26.56
CA VAL A 96 -31.92 3.77 28.01
C VAL A 96 -31.95 5.27 28.27
N LYS A 97 -31.22 6.07 27.49
CA LYS A 97 -31.23 7.53 27.60
C LYS A 97 -32.62 8.10 27.30
N GLU A 98 -33.28 7.64 26.23
CA GLU A 98 -34.63 8.06 25.87
C GLU A 98 -35.67 7.67 26.93
N ARG A 99 -35.57 6.46 27.49
CA ARG A 99 -36.43 6.02 28.60
C ARG A 99 -36.19 6.82 29.89
N ALA A 100 -34.97 7.25 30.15
CA ALA A 100 -34.65 8.09 31.32
C ALA A 100 -35.18 9.52 31.16
N VAL A 101 -35.15 10.05 29.94
CA VAL A 101 -35.68 11.39 29.61
C VAL A 101 -37.21 11.41 29.58
N GLY A 102 -37.86 10.37 29.04
CA GLY A 102 -39.33 10.27 29.00
C GLY A 102 -40.02 9.90 30.32
N ARG A 103 -39.26 9.75 31.41
CA ARG A 103 -39.76 9.51 32.77
C ARG A 103 -39.82 10.77 33.64
N GLN A 104 -39.47 11.94 33.09
CA GLN A 104 -39.65 13.24 33.72
C GLN A 104 -41.03 13.83 33.44
#